data_AF-A0A191HSL7-F1
#
_entry.id   AF-A0A191HSL7-F1
#
_cell.length_a   1.000
_cell.length_b   1.000
_cell.length_c   1.000
_cell.angle_alpha   90.00
_cell.angle_beta   90.00
_cell.angle_gamma   90.00
#
_symmetry.space_group_name_H-M   'P 1'
#
loop_
_entity.id
_entity.type
_entity.pdbx_description
1 polymer ?
#
loop_
_entity_poly.entity_id
_entity_poly.type
_entity_poly.pdbx_seq_one_letter_code
_entity_poly.pdbx_strand_id
1 'polypeptide(L)' 'MTDMNLPKMPTIKLRFIHPRSIPNFDCPNYLNMDLFSRKIIAWKLSLKIDTSLVKDTFIKAFYSQKPSTSLIFHSDRGS' A
#
# COMPACT_ATOMS: atom_id res chain seq x y z
N MET A 1 12.83 2.37 28.47
CA MET A 1 12.26 2.12 27.13
C MET A 1 11.72 3.44 26.63
N THR A 2 12.45 4.09 25.73
CA THR A 2 12.08 5.40 25.16
C THR A 2 10.94 5.20 24.16
N ASP A 3 9.86 5.94 24.36
CA ASP A 3 8.65 5.91 23.54
C ASP A 3 8.98 6.36 22.11
N MET A 4 8.81 5.49 21.12
CA MET A 4 9.02 5.82 19.72
C MET A 4 7.83 6.64 19.24
N ASN A 5 7.97 7.96 19.30
CA ASN A 5 6.95 8.90 18.88
C ASN A 5 6.87 8.92 17.33
N LEU A 6 6.15 7.95 16.75
CA LEU A 6 5.91 7.91 15.31
C LEU A 6 4.97 9.07 14.92
N PRO A 7 5.30 9.84 13.87
CA PRO A 7 4.42 10.89 13.39
C PRO A 7 3.10 10.28 12.92
N LYS A 8 1.98 10.76 13.47
CA LYS A 8 0.63 10.36 13.02
C LYS A 8 0.47 10.71 11.54
N MET A 9 0.29 9.70 10.69
CA MET A 9 0.15 9.90 9.25
C MET A 9 -1.15 10.67 8.94
N PRO A 10 -1.08 11.74 8.12
CA PRO A 10 -2.28 12.41 7.65
C PRO A 10 -3.05 11.48 6.70
N THR A 11 -4.31 11.18 7.05
CA THR A 11 -5.21 10.38 6.21
C THR A 11 -5.64 11.19 4.99
N ILE A 12 -4.81 11.24 3.96
CA ILE A 12 -5.23 11.74 2.65
C ILE A 12 -6.15 10.66 2.06
N LYS A 13 -7.46 10.91 2.08
CA LYS A 13 -8.44 10.06 1.40
C LYS A 13 -8.23 10.19 -0.11
N LEU A 14 -7.41 9.31 -0.67
CA LEU A 14 -7.16 9.23 -2.11
C LEU A 14 -8.49 9.00 -2.82
N ARG A 15 -8.94 9.96 -3.65
CA ARG A 15 -10.06 9.75 -4.57
C ARG A 15 -9.56 8.88 -5.72
N PHE A 16 -9.77 7.57 -5.63
CA PHE A 16 -9.51 6.65 -6.72
C PHE A 16 -10.56 6.88 -7.82
N ILE A 17 -10.13 7.39 -8.98
CA ILE A 17 -11.01 7.56 -10.14
C ILE A 17 -11.07 6.20 -10.85
N HIS A 18 -12.14 5.45 -10.61
CA HIS A 18 -12.50 4.30 -11.43
C HIS A 18 -13.57 4.72 -12.45
N PRO A 19 -13.39 4.47 -13.76
CA PRO A 19 -14.50 4.55 -14.69
C PRO A 19 -15.40 3.33 -14.43
N ARG A 20 -16.56 3.58 -13.82
CA ARG A 20 -17.70 2.65 -13.61
C ARG A 20 -17.63 1.80 -12.33
N SER A 21 -18.03 2.40 -11.21
CA SER A 21 -18.49 1.65 -10.03
C SER A 21 -19.57 0.64 -10.44
N ILE A 22 -19.20 -0.63 -10.60
CA ILE A 22 -20.16 -1.72 -10.80
C ILE A 22 -20.85 -1.92 -9.44
N PRO A 23 -22.18 -1.74 -9.34
CA PRO A 23 -22.87 -1.92 -8.08
C PRO A 23 -22.66 -3.36 -7.59
N ASN A 24 -22.28 -3.50 -6.32
CA ASN A 24 -22.06 -4.76 -5.57
C ASN A 24 -20.72 -5.49 -5.74
N PHE A 25 -19.69 -4.89 -6.36
CA PHE A 25 -18.33 -5.47 -6.38
C PHE A 25 -17.32 -4.54 -5.70
N ASP A 26 -17.31 -4.54 -4.36
CA ASP A 26 -16.18 -4.00 -3.61
C ASP A 26 -14.97 -4.90 -3.87
N CYS A 27 -14.12 -4.47 -4.80
CA CYS A 27 -12.87 -5.16 -5.12
C CYS A 27 -11.81 -4.71 -4.09
N PRO A 28 -11.26 -5.62 -3.29
CA PRO A 28 -10.14 -5.28 -2.43
C PRO A 28 -8.96 -4.65 -3.18
N ASN A 29 -8.32 -3.67 -2.54
CA ASN A 29 -7.12 -3.01 -3.03
C ASN A 29 -5.95 -3.20 -2.06
N TYR A 30 -4.76 -3.39 -2.60
CA TYR A 30 -3.52 -3.35 -1.82
C TYR A 30 -2.66 -2.18 -2.29
N LEU A 31 -2.07 -1.44 -1.35
CA LEU A 31 -1.30 -0.22 -1.59
C LEU A 31 0.07 -0.36 -0.93
N ASN A 32 1.12 -0.05 -1.66
CA ASN A 32 2.46 0.17 -1.10
C ASN A 32 2.77 1.66 -1.10
N MET A 33 3.19 2.16 0.06
CA MET A 33 3.57 3.56 0.26
C MET A 33 5.05 3.64 0.63
N ASP A 34 5.75 4.62 0.05
CA ASP A 34 7.01 5.10 0.58
C ASP A 34 6.73 6.04 1.76
N LEU A 35 7.18 5.63 2.95
CA LEU A 35 6.91 6.35 4.19
C LEU A 35 7.63 7.70 4.27
N PHE A 36 8.83 7.82 3.68
CA PHE A 36 9.62 9.06 3.73
C PHE A 36 8.95 10.16 2.90
N SER A 37 8.55 9.82 1.67
CA SER A 37 7.92 10.77 0.74
C SER A 37 6.39 10.84 0.88
N ARG A 38 5.77 9.95 1.68
CA ARG A 38 4.32 9.74 1.78
C ARG A 38 3.66 9.49 0.43
N LYS A 39 4.38 8.86 -0.50
CA LYS A 39 3.94 8.62 -1.87
C LYS A 39 3.45 7.18 -2.03
N ILE A 40 2.29 6.99 -2.66
CA ILE A 40 1.89 5.67 -3.14
C ILE A 40 2.77 5.29 -4.32
N ILE A 41 3.53 4.21 -4.17
CA ILE A 41 4.52 3.76 -5.16
C ILE A 41 4.01 2.60 -6.01
N ALA A 42 3.06 1.82 -5.48
CA ALA A 42 2.35 0.79 -6.24
C ALA A 42 0.99 0.48 -5.64
N TRP A 43 0.10 -0.02 -6.49
CA TRP A 43 -1.22 -0.50 -6.11
C TRP A 43 -1.71 -1.56 -7.10
N LYS A 44 -2.63 -2.42 -6.64
CA LYS A 44 -3.35 -3.40 -7.45
C LYS A 44 -4.75 -3.61 -6.87
N LEU A 45 -5.72 -3.84 -7.75
CA LEU A 45 -7.07 -4.28 -7.42
C LEU A 45 -7.20 -5.77 -7.69
N SER A 46 -7.97 -6.46 -6.87
CA SER A 46 -8.32 -7.86 -7.08
C SER A 46 -9.74 -8.11 -6.57
N LEU A 47 -10.36 -9.19 -7.03
CA LEU A 47 -11.62 -9.68 -6.49
C LEU A 47 -11.43 -10.42 -5.15
N LYS A 48 -10.18 -10.75 -4.78
CA LYS A 48 -9.82 -11.48 -3.57
C LYS A 48 -8.61 -10.85 -2.88
N ILE A 49 -8.66 -10.76 -1.55
CA ILE A 49 -7.49 -10.46 -0.72
C ILE A 49 -6.72 -11.76 -0.54
N ASP A 50 -5.66 -11.94 -1.31
CA ASP A 50 -4.77 -13.09 -1.22
C ASP A 50 -3.29 -12.67 -1.22
N THR A 51 -2.42 -13.65 -1.00
CA THR A 51 -0.97 -13.40 -0.99
C THR A 51 -0.46 -12.95 -2.36
N SER A 52 -1.13 -13.30 -3.45
CA SER A 52 -0.73 -12.95 -4.81
C SER A 52 -0.92 -11.45 -5.03
N LEU A 53 -2.06 -10.89 -4.60
CA LEU A 53 -2.31 -9.45 -4.61
C LEU A 53 -1.19 -8.67 -3.88
N VAL A 54 -0.80 -9.13 -2.70
CA VAL A 54 0.26 -8.51 -1.89
C VAL A 54 1.61 -8.61 -2.60
N LYS A 55 2.00 -9.81 -3.03
CA LYS A 55 3.29 -10.07 -3.71
C LYS A 55 3.42 -9.24 -4.98
N ASP A 56 2.40 -9.22 -5.83
CA ASP A 56 2.44 -8.51 -7.10
C ASP A 56 2.57 -7.01 -6.89
N THR A 57 1.84 -6.47 -5.92
CA THR A 57 1.92 -5.04 -5.60
C THR A 57 3.28 -4.68 -4.99
N PHE A 58 3.85 -5.56 -4.17
CA PHE A 58 5.18 -5.39 -3.59
C PHE A 58 6.28 -5.42 -4.64
N ILE A 59 6.26 -6.41 -5.54
CA ILE A 59 7.22 -6.53 -6.64
C ILE A 59 7.19 -5.28 -7.52
N LYS A 60 5.98 -4.79 -7.86
CA LYS A 60 5.80 -3.55 -8.61
C LYS A 60 6.42 -2.34 -7.90
N ALA A 61 6.24 -2.22 -6.58
CA ALA A 61 6.84 -1.16 -5.78
C ALA A 61 8.38 -1.27 -5.75
N PHE A 62 8.91 -2.48 -5.54
CA PHE A 62 10.33 -2.75 -5.43
C PHE A 62 11.08 -2.38 -6.71
N TYR A 63 10.59 -2.83 -7.88
CA TYR A 63 11.23 -2.51 -9.16
C TYR A 63 11.10 -1.03 -9.55
N SER A 64 10.02 -0.36 -9.11
CA SER A 64 9.84 1.08 -9.34
C SER A 64 10.83 1.91 -8.54
N GLN A 65 11.00 1.61 -7.24
CA GLN A 65 11.86 2.39 -6.35
C GLN A 65 13.35 2.01 -6.44
N LYS A 66 13.68 0.78 -6.87
CA LYS A 66 15.05 0.24 -6.90
C LYS A 66 15.82 0.52 -5.59
N PRO A 67 15.26 0.11 -4.44
CA PRO A 67 15.79 0.50 -3.15
C PRO A 67 17.19 -0.07 -2.91
N SER A 68 18.01 0.65 -2.13
CA SER A 68 19.30 0.15 -1.67
C SER A 68 19.12 -1.05 -0.71
N THR A 69 20.23 -1.72 -0.37
CA THR A 69 20.25 -2.98 0.38
C THR A 69 19.56 -2.93 1.75
N SER A 70 19.29 -1.74 2.30
CA SER A 70 18.66 -1.53 3.61
C SER A 70 17.15 -1.23 3.55
N LEU A 71 16.37 -1.98 2.76
CA LEU A 71 14.91 -1.82 2.69
C LEU A 71 14.22 -2.45 3.91
N ILE A 72 13.40 -1.67 4.61
CA ILE A 72 12.45 -2.18 5.62
C ILE A 72 11.05 -2.22 5.00
N PHE A 73 10.43 -3.40 5.03
CA PHE A 73 9.04 -3.58 4.62
C PHE A 73 8.17 -3.84 5.84
N HIS A 74 7.10 -3.07 5.98
CA HIS A 74 6.17 -3.17 7.11
C HIS A 74 4.74 -3.31 6.59
N SER A 75 4.03 -4.31 7.12
CA SER A 75 2.59 -4.52 6.92
C SER A 75 1.94 -4.49 8.28
N ASP A 76 1.04 -3.54 8.51
CA ASP A 76 0.22 -3.53 9.71
C ASP A 76 -0.73 -4.72 9.67
N ARG A 77 -0.51 -5.69 10.55
CA ARG A 77 -1.43 -6.79 10.79
C ARG A 77 -2.35 -6.33 11.91
N GLY A 78 -3.33 -5.49 11.54
CA GLY A 78 -4.19 -4.80 12.51
C GLY A 78 -4.64 -5.69 13.68
N SER A 79 -4.76 -5.09 14.86
CA SER A 79 -5.25 -5.70 16.10
C SER A 79 -6.77 -5.76 16.19
#